data_AF-A0A3D0P1X2-F1
#
_entry.id   AF-A0A3D0P1X2-F1
#
_cell.length_a   1.000
_cell.length_b   1.000
_cell.length_c   1.000
_cell.angle_alpha   90.00
_cell.angle_beta   90.00
_cell.angle_gamma   90.00
#
_symmetry.space_group_name_H-M   'P 1'
#
loop_
_entity.id
_entity.type
_entity.pdbx_description
1 polymer ?
#
loop_
_entity_poly.entity_id
_entity_poly.type
_entity_poly.pdbx_seq_one_letter_code
_entity_poly.pdbx_strand_id
1 'polypeptide(L)'
;MSKYMTFESQSFPNSELLLEALSDIGFATVTQGIDLPLDGWDKRNARTADIIVRRRDVKNHHLLADIGFQKTSSGYVAVIDDMDLDHRLGKDFLVRLQKHYH
;
A
#
# COMPACT_ATOMS: atom_id res chain seq x y z
N MET A 1 0.03 18.31 6.37
CA MET A 1 -1.07 17.48 6.91
C MET A 1 -1.01 16.18 6.14
N SER A 2 -0.90 15.03 6.84
CA SER A 2 -0.96 13.70 6.21
C SER A 2 -2.27 13.50 5.47
N LYS A 3 -2.23 12.86 4.31
CA LYS A 3 -3.43 12.30 3.68
C LYS A 3 -3.10 11.09 2.81
N TYR A 4 -4.03 10.16 2.75
CA TYR A 4 -4.01 9.07 1.79
C TYR A 4 -4.21 9.57 0.36
N MET A 5 -3.37 9.07 -0.53
CA MET A 5 -3.40 9.27 -1.98
C MET A 5 -3.75 7.96 -2.67
N THR A 6 -4.45 8.01 -3.80
CA THR A 6 -4.72 6.83 -4.64
C THR A 6 -4.05 6.97 -6.00
N PHE A 7 -3.38 5.91 -6.44
CA PHE A 7 -2.53 5.92 -7.63
C PHE A 7 -3.16 5.14 -8.77
N GLU A 8 -4.25 5.65 -9.33
CA GLU A 8 -5.05 4.95 -10.37
C GLU A 8 -4.28 4.66 -11.66
N SER A 9 -3.23 5.42 -11.96
CA SER A 9 -2.38 5.21 -13.14
C SER A 9 -1.55 3.91 -13.09
N GLN A 10 -1.43 3.28 -11.93
CA GLN A 10 -0.58 2.11 -11.69
C GLN A 10 -1.44 1.04 -11.02
N SER A 11 -2.01 0.15 -11.84
CA SER A 11 -2.81 -0.98 -11.37
C SER A 11 -2.03 -2.28 -11.40
N PHE A 12 -2.33 -3.16 -10.44
CA PHE A 12 -1.79 -4.50 -10.31
C PHE A 12 -2.92 -5.51 -10.56
N PRO A 13 -3.07 -6.08 -11.77
CA PRO A 13 -4.25 -6.88 -12.13
C PRO A 13 -4.42 -8.19 -11.35
N ASN A 14 -3.32 -8.87 -11.07
CA ASN A 14 -3.26 -10.14 -10.34
C ASN A 14 -2.77 -9.91 -8.89
N SER A 15 -3.54 -10.42 -7.93
CA SER A 15 -3.23 -10.32 -6.50
C SER A 15 -2.01 -11.15 -6.09
N GLU A 16 -1.83 -12.36 -6.61
CA GLU A 16 -0.72 -13.25 -6.23
C GLU A 16 0.62 -12.62 -6.58
N LEU A 17 0.75 -12.09 -7.80
CA LEU A 17 1.94 -11.36 -8.25
C LEU A 17 2.19 -10.08 -7.43
N LEU A 18 1.13 -9.44 -6.93
CA LEU A 18 1.26 -8.27 -6.08
C LEU A 18 1.81 -8.67 -4.70
N LEU A 19 1.34 -9.78 -4.14
CA LEU A 19 1.83 -10.30 -2.87
C LEU A 19 3.29 -10.74 -2.96
N GLU A 20 3.67 -11.39 -4.05
CA GLU A 20 5.05 -11.76 -4.33
C GLU A 20 5.94 -10.52 -4.45
N ALA A 21 5.55 -9.54 -5.27
CA ALA A 21 6.30 -8.30 -5.43
C ALA A 21 6.42 -7.50 -4.12
N LEU A 22 5.38 -7.49 -3.29
CA LEU A 22 5.42 -6.89 -1.95
C LEU A 22 6.41 -7.61 -1.04
N SER A 23 6.39 -8.94 -1.05
CA SER A 23 7.33 -9.75 -0.28
C SER A 23 8.77 -9.47 -0.69
N ASP A 24 9.05 -9.42 -1.99
CA ASP A 24 10.37 -9.17 -2.56
C ASP A 24 10.98 -7.84 -2.11
N ILE A 25 10.16 -6.80 -1.99
CA ILE A 25 10.62 -5.47 -1.56
C ILE A 25 10.54 -5.27 -0.04
N GLY A 26 10.28 -6.34 0.72
CA GLY A 26 10.38 -6.35 2.19
C GLY A 26 9.06 -6.24 2.97
N PHE A 27 7.91 -6.41 2.31
CA PHE A 27 6.56 -6.40 2.92
C PHE A 27 5.91 -7.79 2.88
N ALA A 28 6.56 -8.80 3.47
CA ALA A 28 6.11 -10.19 3.43
C ALA A 28 4.79 -10.47 4.19
N THR A 29 4.45 -9.65 5.20
CA THR A 29 3.23 -9.82 5.98
C THR A 29 2.16 -8.85 5.50
N VAL A 30 1.08 -9.40 4.94
CA VAL A 30 -0.10 -8.62 4.51
C VAL A 30 -1.37 -9.14 5.16
N THR A 31 -2.34 -8.25 5.35
CA THR A 31 -3.74 -8.59 5.67
C THR A 31 -4.56 -8.52 4.39
N GLN A 32 -5.38 -9.54 4.13
CA GLN A 32 -6.30 -9.56 2.98
C GLN A 32 -7.76 -9.59 3.47
N GLY A 33 -8.65 -8.93 2.76
CA GLY A 33 -10.09 -8.87 3.03
C GLY A 33 -10.81 -7.96 2.05
N ILE A 34 -12.05 -7.60 2.35
CA ILE A 34 -12.84 -6.65 1.54
C ILE A 34 -13.03 -5.39 2.37
N ASP A 35 -12.75 -4.23 1.77
CA ASP A 35 -12.97 -2.88 2.34
C ASP A 35 -12.47 -2.74 3.79
N LEU A 36 -11.29 -3.28 4.07
CA LEU A 36 -10.70 -3.20 5.40
C LEU A 36 -10.21 -1.78 5.69
N PRO A 37 -10.43 -1.24 6.89
CA PRO A 37 -10.01 0.12 7.23
C PRO A 37 -8.48 0.21 7.32
N LEU A 38 -7.94 1.29 6.76
CA LEU A 38 -6.56 1.70 6.89
C LEU A 38 -6.37 2.54 8.16
N ASP A 39 -5.31 2.25 8.93
CA ASP A 39 -4.91 3.05 10.09
C ASP A 39 -3.78 4.02 9.72
N GLY A 40 -4.09 5.32 9.75
CA GLY A 40 -3.15 6.40 9.47
C GLY A 40 -3.26 7.53 10.50
N TRP A 41 -2.36 8.51 10.41
CA TRP A 41 -2.33 9.62 11.36
C TRP A 41 -3.57 10.52 11.23
N ASP A 42 -3.97 10.86 10.00
CA ASP A 42 -5.18 11.63 9.76
C ASP A 42 -6.42 10.74 9.70
N LYS A 43 -7.16 10.68 10.80
CA LYS A 43 -8.39 9.89 10.93
C LYS A 43 -9.61 10.51 10.23
N ARG A 44 -9.51 11.74 9.72
CA ARG A 44 -10.67 12.43 9.10
C ARG A 44 -11.02 11.90 7.72
N ASN A 45 -10.03 11.32 7.03
CA ASN A 45 -10.20 10.74 5.70
C ASN A 45 -10.01 9.23 5.78
N ALA A 46 -10.97 8.54 6.41
CA ALA A 46 -10.97 7.09 6.47
C ALA A 46 -10.93 6.51 5.05
N ARG A 47 -9.99 5.60 4.81
CA ARG A 47 -9.84 4.87 3.56
C ARG A 47 -9.89 3.37 3.84
N THR A 48 -10.28 2.63 2.84
CA THR A 48 -10.31 1.18 2.86
C THR A 48 -9.35 0.61 1.83
N ALA A 49 -9.03 -0.67 1.99
CA ALA A 49 -8.30 -1.45 1.01
C ALA A 49 -8.59 -2.95 1.20
N ASP A 50 -8.33 -3.72 0.15
CA ASP A 50 -8.53 -5.17 0.14
C ASP A 50 -7.27 -5.91 0.58
N ILE A 51 -6.10 -5.37 0.24
CA ILE A 51 -4.79 -5.87 0.68
C ILE A 51 -4.10 -4.76 1.46
N ILE A 52 -3.63 -5.06 2.67
CA ILE A 52 -3.05 -4.08 3.57
C ILE A 52 -1.72 -4.57 4.11
N VAL A 53 -0.68 -3.74 3.95
CA VAL A 53 0.54 -3.82 4.75
C VAL A 53 0.29 -2.99 6.02
N ARG A 54 0.16 -3.67 7.16
CA ARG A 54 -0.09 -3.01 8.44
C ARG A 54 1.21 -2.40 8.96
N ARG A 55 1.20 -1.11 9.28
CA ARG A 55 2.39 -0.40 9.81
C ARG A 55 2.97 -1.07 11.06
N ARG A 56 2.11 -1.67 11.89
CA ARG A 56 2.49 -2.40 13.11
C ARG A 56 3.26 -3.70 12.83
N ASP A 57 3.11 -4.27 11.64
CA ASP A 57 3.68 -5.57 11.28
C ASP A 57 5.03 -5.42 10.54
N VAL A 58 5.38 -4.21 10.09
CA VAL A 58 6.59 -3.93 9.29
C VAL A 58 7.57 -2.99 9.99
N LYS A 59 8.14 -3.50 11.09
CA LYS A 59 8.99 -2.73 12.01
C LYS A 59 10.24 -2.10 11.36
N ASN A 60 10.79 -2.73 10.32
CA ASN A 60 12.00 -2.25 9.65
C ASN A 60 11.77 -0.99 8.80
N HIS A 61 10.54 -0.73 8.39
CA HIS A 61 10.20 0.39 7.50
C HIS A 61 9.73 1.65 8.26
N HIS A 62 9.39 1.53 9.55
CA HIS A 62 8.93 2.64 10.40
C HIS A 62 7.79 3.47 9.76
N LEU A 63 6.83 2.79 9.14
CA LEU A 63 5.70 3.43 8.47
C LEU A 63 4.88 4.29 9.42
N LEU A 64 4.39 5.42 8.92
CA LEU A 64 3.52 6.34 9.63
C LEU A 64 2.06 5.87 9.58
N ALA A 65 1.66 5.28 8.46
CA ALA A 65 0.32 4.79 8.17
C ALA A 65 0.36 3.40 7.52
N ASP A 66 -0.78 2.70 7.51
CA ASP A 66 -0.94 1.47 6.75
C ASP A 66 -0.85 1.75 5.24
N ILE A 67 -0.29 0.81 4.47
CA ILE A 67 -0.29 0.87 2.99
C ILE A 67 -1.40 -0.03 2.50
N GLY A 68 -2.32 0.52 1.71
CA GLY A 68 -3.43 -0.22 1.14
C GLY A 68 -3.27 -0.48 -0.35
N PHE A 69 -3.94 -1.52 -0.83
CA PHE A 69 -4.24 -1.74 -2.23
C PHE A 69 -5.73 -2.05 -2.34
N GLN A 70 -6.49 -1.12 -2.93
CA GLN A 70 -7.93 -1.25 -3.10
C GLN A 70 -8.22 -1.90 -4.45
N LYS A 71 -9.13 -2.87 -4.47
CA LYS A 71 -9.60 -3.53 -5.68
C LYS A 71 -10.47 -2.59 -6.51
N THR A 72 -10.22 -2.60 -7.82
CA THR A 72 -10.97 -1.88 -8.85
C THR A 72 -11.33 -2.84 -9.99
N SER A 73 -12.06 -2.36 -11.00
CA SER A 73 -12.33 -3.12 -12.23
C SER A 73 -11.06 -3.48 -13.02
N SER A 74 -9.96 -2.75 -12.80
CA SER A 74 -8.69 -2.89 -13.54
C SER A 74 -7.60 -3.64 -12.76
N GLY A 75 -7.93 -4.14 -11.56
CA GLY A 75 -6.96 -4.70 -10.61
C GLY A 75 -6.87 -3.89 -9.33
N TYR A 76 -5.75 -3.99 -8.64
CA TYR A 76 -5.52 -3.32 -7.36
C TYR A 76 -4.76 -2.01 -7.57
N VAL A 77 -5.23 -0.92 -6.94
CA VAL A 77 -4.56 0.39 -6.97
C VAL A 77 -4.06 0.75 -5.58
N ALA A 78 -2.86 1.32 -5.51
CA ALA A 78 -2.26 1.66 -4.24
C ALA A 78 -2.97 2.84 -3.55
N VAL A 79 -3.12 2.75 -2.24
CA VAL A 79 -3.62 3.77 -1.33
C VAL A 79 -2.56 4.02 -0.25
N ILE A 80 -1.82 5.12 -0.37
CA ILE A 80 -0.61 5.37 0.45
C ILE A 80 -0.66 6.77 1.04
N ASP A 81 -0.27 6.92 2.30
CA ASP A 81 -0.14 8.22 2.93
C ASP A 81 1.03 9.01 2.32
N ASP A 82 0.81 10.29 2.03
CA ASP A 82 1.81 11.14 1.41
C ASP A 82 3.08 11.31 2.25
N MET A 83 2.96 11.33 3.57
CA MET A 83 4.10 11.42 4.47
C MET A 83 4.96 10.15 4.44
N ASP A 84 4.37 8.98 4.22
CA ASP A 84 5.15 7.75 4.05
C ASP A 84 5.94 7.80 2.73
N LEU A 85 5.38 8.32 1.64
CA LEU A 85 6.12 8.48 0.39
C LEU A 85 7.26 9.50 0.50
N ASP A 86 7.02 10.61 1.19
CA ASP A 86 8.02 11.67 1.34
C ASP A 86 9.14 11.31 2.32
N HIS A 87 8.89 10.44 3.31
CA HIS A 87 9.83 10.24 4.43
C HIS A 87 10.22 8.79 4.74
N ARG A 88 9.48 7.77 4.30
CA ARG A 88 9.70 6.37 4.68
C ARG A 88 9.96 5.46 3.49
N LEU A 89 9.07 5.49 2.51
CA LEU A 89 9.07 4.61 1.33
C LEU A 89 9.87 5.19 0.16
N GLY A 90 9.91 6.52 0.04
CA GLY A 90 10.43 7.20 -1.14
C GLY A 90 9.40 7.28 -2.27
N LYS A 91 9.48 8.35 -3.07
CA LYS A 91 8.54 8.64 -4.18
C LYS A 91 8.56 7.61 -5.30
N ASP A 92 9.63 6.83 -5.38
CA ASP A 92 9.82 5.75 -6.34
C ASP A 92 9.29 4.39 -5.87
N PHE A 93 8.66 4.31 -4.69
CA PHE A 93 8.12 3.07 -4.12
C PHE A 93 7.29 2.25 -5.12
N LEU A 94 6.32 2.88 -5.77
CA LEU A 94 5.46 2.17 -6.74
C LEU A 94 6.23 1.74 -7.99
N VAL A 95 7.21 2.52 -8.43
CA VAL A 95 8.09 2.14 -9.54
C VAL A 95 8.92 0.92 -9.18
N ARG A 96 9.44 0.84 -7.94
CA ARG A 96 10.14 -0.35 -7.46
C ARG A 96 9.20 -1.55 -7.39
N LEU A 97 8.03 -1.39 -6.79
CA LEU A 97 7.03 -2.46 -6.71
C LEU A 97 6.67 -2.99 -8.11
N GLN A 98 6.46 -2.11 -9.08
CA GLN A 98 6.16 -2.48 -10.47
C GLN A 98 7.29 -3.29 -11.13
N LYS A 99 8.56 -3.02 -10.79
CA LYS A 99 9.70 -3.79 -11.32
C LYS A 99 9.77 -5.21 -10.80
N HIS A 100 9.23 -5.45 -9.60
CA HIS A 100 9.15 -6.78 -8.99
C HIS A 100 7.86 -7.52 -9.36
N TYR A 101 6.94 -6.88 -10.07
CA TYR A 101 5.68 -7.49 -10.50
C TYR A 101 5.87 -8.23 -11.85
N HIS A 102 6.12 -9.54 -11.80
CA HIS A 102 6.41 -10.38 -12.97
C HIS A 102 5.84 -11.79 -12.82
#